data_AF-A0A7Y9UGT7-F1
#
_entry.id   AF-A0A7Y9UGT7-F1
#
_cell.length_a   1.000
_cell.length_b   1.000
_cell.length_c   1.000
_cell.angle_alpha   90.00
_cell.angle_beta   90.00
_cell.angle_gamma   90.00
#
_symmetry.space_group_name_H-M   'P 1'
#
loop_
_entity.id
_entity.type
_entity.pdbx_description
1 polymer ?
#
loop_
_entity_poly.entity_id
_entity_poly.type
_entity_poly.pdbx_seq_one_letter_code
_entity_poly.pdbx_strand_id
1 'polypeptide(L)'
;MALLVNSGREGLAAALKARTMFFAWGRGDAWWGQTEIKNETFSGSPERFTLDHTPISALTLKDTGNALTYEAPRDFTFNANTGAVTRVNGGQIAPGATVQAQVQYGTPALGSGETALVNEVGRRIASTVEFVVPDDNGNISTPGGARWTISTTATRYLYCSVLFDYLEAADQTIREVGIFVDGTRKAGVPEGQLYLTPDQVAEPGYLLLLDRFAGKVRSPSERQGFSYVLVI
;
A
#
# COMPACT_ATOMS: atom_id res chain seq x y z
N MET A 1 16.51 28.23 -13.67
CA MET A 1 15.59 27.25 -13.06
C MET A 1 14.20 27.53 -13.60
N ALA A 2 13.56 26.55 -14.24
CA ALA A 2 12.19 26.69 -14.73
C ALA A 2 11.20 26.21 -13.66
N LEU A 3 10.02 26.83 -13.57
CA LEU A 3 8.96 26.50 -12.63
C LEU A 3 7.66 26.28 -13.40
N LEU A 4 6.96 25.18 -13.10
CA LEU A 4 5.59 25.00 -13.55
C LEU A 4 4.67 25.94 -12.76
N VAL A 5 4.23 27.01 -13.41
CA VAL A 5 3.37 28.07 -12.84
C VAL A 5 1.93 27.57 -12.62
N ASN A 6 1.18 28.28 -11.78
CA ASN A 6 -0.17 27.86 -11.36
C ASN A 6 -1.12 27.62 -12.54
N SER A 7 -1.14 28.50 -13.55
CA SER A 7 -1.99 28.31 -14.74
C SER A 7 -1.63 27.04 -15.53
N GLY A 8 -0.36 26.64 -15.53
CA GLY A 8 0.08 25.37 -16.11
C GLY A 8 -0.42 24.17 -15.32
N ARG A 9 -0.36 24.23 -13.98
CA ARG A 9 -0.87 23.18 -13.07
C ARG A 9 -2.39 23.04 -13.16
N GLU A 10 -3.11 24.15 -13.25
CA GLU A 10 -4.55 24.21 -13.49
C GLU A 10 -4.92 23.53 -14.82
N GLY A 11 -4.17 23.83 -15.89
CA GLY A 11 -4.34 23.17 -17.19
C GLY A 11 -4.09 21.66 -17.13
N LEU A 12 -3.06 21.21 -16.40
CA LEU A 12 -2.79 19.78 -16.20
C LEU A 12 -3.87 19.10 -15.37
N ALA A 13 -4.39 19.74 -14.33
CA ALA A 13 -5.53 19.23 -13.57
C ALA A 13 -6.79 19.12 -14.42
N ALA A 14 -7.04 20.10 -15.30
CA ALA A 14 -8.14 20.04 -16.24
C ALA A 14 -7.99 18.89 -17.25
N ALA A 15 -6.79 18.71 -17.80
CA ALA A 15 -6.49 17.57 -18.68
C ALA A 15 -6.68 16.23 -17.96
N LEU A 16 -6.31 16.15 -16.68
CA LEU A 16 -6.47 14.95 -15.89
C LEU A 16 -7.94 14.67 -15.54
N LYS A 17 -8.72 15.68 -15.13
CA LYS A 17 -10.17 15.55 -14.85
C LYS A 17 -10.95 15.04 -16.06
N ALA A 18 -10.53 15.37 -17.29
CA ALA A 18 -11.18 14.94 -18.51
C ALA A 18 -10.95 13.46 -18.87
N ARG A 19 -10.07 12.76 -18.15
CA ARG A 19 -9.70 11.36 -18.39
C ARG A 19 -10.49 10.41 -17.50
N THR A 20 -10.65 9.17 -17.95
CA THR A 20 -11.30 8.14 -17.15
C THR A 20 -10.36 7.69 -16.02
N MET A 21 -10.85 7.76 -14.79
CA MET A 21 -10.12 7.30 -13.60
C MET A 21 -10.78 6.06 -13.02
N PHE A 22 -9.96 5.11 -12.59
CA PHE A 22 -10.37 3.93 -11.85
C PHE A 22 -9.66 3.92 -10.51
N PHE A 23 -10.39 3.62 -9.44
CA PHE A 23 -9.80 3.23 -8.18
C PHE A 23 -9.70 1.71 -8.15
N ALA A 24 -8.49 1.19 -8.06
CA ALA A 24 -8.20 -0.23 -7.88
C ALA A 24 -7.74 -0.51 -6.46
N TRP A 25 -7.95 -1.74 -6.00
CA TRP A 25 -7.62 -2.14 -4.64
C TRP A 25 -6.95 -3.50 -4.67
N GLY A 26 -5.92 -3.63 -3.84
CA GLY A 26 -4.97 -4.72 -3.86
C GLY A 26 -4.91 -5.38 -2.51
N ARG A 27 -4.66 -6.69 -2.50
CA ARG A 27 -4.50 -7.45 -1.25
C ARG A 27 -3.17 -7.18 -0.59
N GLY A 28 -2.19 -6.63 -1.32
CA GLY A 28 -0.80 -6.74 -0.88
C GLY A 28 -0.38 -8.20 -0.81
N ASP A 29 0.73 -8.45 -0.11
CA ASP A 29 1.03 -9.80 0.35
C ASP A 29 0.44 -10.06 1.74
N ALA A 30 0.12 -11.33 1.99
CA ALA A 30 -0.47 -11.75 3.26
C ALA A 30 0.44 -11.48 4.46
N TRP A 31 1.76 -11.45 4.26
CA TRP A 31 2.76 -11.25 5.32
C TRP A 31 2.90 -9.79 5.76
N TRP A 32 2.38 -8.81 5.01
CA TRP A 32 2.54 -7.39 5.34
C TRP A 32 1.95 -7.04 6.71
N GLY A 33 2.80 -6.47 7.57
CA GLY A 33 2.42 -6.09 8.93
C GLY A 33 2.16 -7.28 9.87
N GLN A 34 2.41 -8.53 9.43
CA GLN A 34 2.14 -9.73 10.23
C GLN A 34 3.29 -10.05 11.18
N THR A 35 2.95 -10.79 12.24
CA THR A 35 3.93 -11.42 13.12
C THR A 35 4.01 -12.90 12.80
N GLU A 36 5.24 -13.40 12.67
CA GLU A 36 5.53 -14.81 12.48
C GLU A 36 6.47 -15.30 13.59
N ILE A 37 6.26 -16.55 14.02
CA ILE A 37 7.15 -17.23 14.96
C ILE A 37 7.67 -18.48 14.27
N LYS A 38 8.98 -18.59 14.11
CA LYS A 38 9.63 -19.72 13.46
C LYS A 38 10.96 -20.09 14.12
N ASN A 39 11.38 -21.34 13.97
CA ASN A 39 12.68 -21.77 14.43
C ASN A 39 13.71 -21.61 13.31
N GLU A 40 14.84 -21.00 13.62
CA GLU A 40 15.91 -20.70 12.69
C GLU A 40 17.24 -21.19 13.23
N THR A 41 18.08 -21.73 12.35
CA THR A 41 19.39 -22.29 12.75
C THR A 41 20.51 -21.45 12.17
N PHE A 42 21.39 -20.95 13.04
CA PHE A 42 22.59 -20.26 12.60
C PHE A 42 23.56 -21.25 11.93
N SER A 43 23.98 -20.93 10.70
CA SER A 43 24.91 -21.79 9.95
C SER A 43 25.80 -20.98 9.01
N GLY A 44 26.86 -21.60 8.50
CA GLY A 44 27.80 -20.96 7.57
C GLY A 44 28.91 -20.14 8.24
N SER A 45 29.61 -19.34 7.44
CA SER A 45 30.70 -18.46 7.89
C SER A 45 30.60 -17.11 7.16
N PRO A 46 30.22 -16.00 7.84
CA PRO A 46 29.77 -15.92 9.24
C PRO A 46 28.45 -16.69 9.46
N GLU A 47 28.22 -17.11 10.71
CA GLU A 47 27.01 -17.84 11.10
C GLU A 47 25.77 -16.95 10.98
N ARG A 48 24.86 -17.29 10.06
CA ARG A 48 23.69 -16.47 9.73
C ARG A 48 22.48 -17.30 9.29
N PHE A 49 21.32 -16.67 9.31
CA PHE A 49 20.14 -17.09 8.56
C PHE A 49 19.49 -15.86 7.92
N THR A 50 18.46 -16.07 7.10
CA THR A 50 17.73 -14.99 6.42
C THR A 50 16.24 -15.22 6.60
N LEU A 51 15.54 -14.16 7.04
CA LEU A 51 14.10 -14.16 7.20
C LEU A 51 13.39 -14.16 5.84
N ASP A 52 12.17 -14.68 5.80
CA ASP A 52 11.47 -14.98 4.54
C ASP A 52 11.04 -13.71 3.80
N HIS A 53 10.80 -12.62 4.52
CA HIS A 53 10.29 -11.36 3.99
C HIS A 53 11.01 -10.14 4.57
N THR A 54 10.90 -9.01 3.86
CA THR A 54 11.41 -7.70 4.27
C THR A 54 10.45 -6.61 3.79
N PRO A 55 10.30 -5.47 4.50
CA PRO A 55 11.11 -5.03 5.63
C PRO A 55 10.76 -5.72 6.96
N ILE A 56 11.70 -5.75 7.90
CA ILE A 56 11.47 -6.17 9.28
C ILE A 56 11.18 -4.94 10.15
N SER A 57 10.05 -4.94 10.85
CA SER A 57 9.70 -3.88 11.82
C SER A 57 10.24 -4.17 13.21
N ALA A 58 10.24 -5.44 13.63
CA ALA A 58 10.84 -5.87 14.90
C ALA A 58 11.30 -7.33 14.82
N LEU A 59 12.34 -7.67 15.58
CA LEU A 59 12.85 -9.02 15.70
C LEU A 59 13.22 -9.32 17.16
N THR A 60 12.62 -10.36 17.71
CA THR A 60 12.97 -10.92 19.02
C THR A 60 13.45 -12.35 18.82
N LEU A 61 14.66 -12.67 19.30
CA LEU A 61 15.17 -14.03 19.29
C LEU A 61 15.13 -14.61 20.71
N LYS A 62 14.69 -15.85 20.81
CA LYS A 62 14.70 -16.61 22.07
C LYS A 62 15.30 -17.98 21.88
N ASP A 63 15.74 -18.62 22.95
CA ASP A 63 16.05 -20.04 22.90
C ASP A 63 14.78 -20.85 22.58
N THR A 64 14.94 -22.09 22.12
CA THR A 64 13.78 -22.95 21.79
C THR A 64 12.92 -23.29 23.00
N GLY A 65 13.45 -23.15 24.22
CA GLY A 65 12.71 -23.28 25.47
C GLY A 65 11.93 -22.03 25.90
N ASN A 66 12.09 -20.90 25.18
CA ASN A 66 11.48 -19.60 25.49
C ASN A 66 11.83 -19.06 26.89
N ALA A 67 12.97 -19.50 27.46
CA ALA A 67 13.47 -19.13 28.77
C ALA A 67 14.45 -17.95 28.70
N LEU A 68 15.24 -17.85 27.63
CA LEU A 68 16.21 -16.78 27.39
C LEU A 68 15.80 -15.97 26.17
N THR A 69 15.75 -14.65 26.33
CA THR A 69 15.62 -13.71 25.20
C THR A 69 16.98 -13.11 24.90
N TYR A 70 17.43 -13.24 23.66
CA TYR A 70 18.70 -12.72 23.20
C TYR A 70 18.59 -11.24 22.84
N GLU A 71 19.67 -10.48 23.02
CA GLU A 71 19.69 -9.04 22.81
C GLU A 71 20.55 -8.66 21.59
N ALA A 72 20.01 -7.81 20.71
CA ALA A 72 20.81 -7.12 19.71
C ALA A 72 21.36 -5.80 20.27
N PRO A 73 22.63 -5.41 19.97
CA PRO A 73 23.57 -6.10 19.10
C PRO A 73 24.48 -7.11 19.83
N ARG A 74 24.24 -7.41 21.12
CA ARG A 74 25.16 -8.22 21.96
C ARG A 74 25.29 -9.67 21.47
N ASP A 75 24.16 -10.31 21.20
CA ASP A 75 24.06 -11.74 20.91
C ASP A 75 23.92 -12.00 19.40
N PHE A 76 23.27 -11.07 18.70
CA PHE A 76 23.10 -11.09 17.24
C PHE A 76 23.00 -9.67 16.69
N THR A 77 23.23 -9.53 15.38
CA THR A 77 22.88 -8.33 14.61
C THR A 77 21.87 -8.69 13.54
N PHE A 78 21.03 -7.75 13.12
CA PHE A 78 20.13 -7.97 11.99
C PHE A 78 20.02 -6.73 11.10
N ASN A 79 19.75 -6.96 9.83
CA ASN A 79 19.50 -5.90 8.86
C ASN A 79 18.05 -5.97 8.39
N ALA A 80 17.25 -4.98 8.81
CA ALA A 80 15.81 -4.92 8.54
C ALA A 80 15.43 -4.89 7.05
N ASN A 81 16.33 -4.43 6.17
CA ASN A 81 16.07 -4.32 4.73
C ASN A 81 16.43 -5.58 3.96
N THR A 82 17.31 -6.42 4.52
CA THR A 82 17.77 -7.66 3.87
C THR A 82 17.26 -8.92 4.57
N GLY A 83 16.72 -8.79 5.78
CA GLY A 83 16.27 -9.92 6.60
C GLY A 83 17.43 -10.76 7.14
N ALA A 84 18.69 -10.36 6.88
CA ALA A 84 19.86 -11.09 7.32
C ALA A 84 20.06 -10.93 8.83
N VAL A 85 20.18 -12.06 9.53
CA VAL A 85 20.46 -12.14 10.97
C VAL A 85 21.79 -12.86 11.14
N THR A 86 22.74 -12.21 11.80
CA THR A 86 24.10 -12.73 11.99
C THR A 86 24.40 -12.90 13.46
N ARG A 87 24.86 -14.09 13.85
CA ARG A 87 25.29 -14.37 15.22
C ARG A 87 26.52 -13.54 15.57
N VAL A 88 26.57 -13.00 16.77
CA VAL A 88 27.78 -12.33 17.30
C VAL A 88 28.63 -13.35 18.06
N ASN A 89 29.91 -13.45 17.68
CA ASN A 89 30.83 -14.32 18.40
C ASN A 89 31.12 -13.75 19.80
N GLY A 90 31.10 -14.60 20.82
CA GLY A 90 31.17 -14.19 22.23
C GLY A 90 29.84 -13.77 22.85
N GLY A 91 28.75 -13.72 22.08
CA GLY A 91 27.39 -13.56 22.60
C GLY A 91 26.85 -14.86 23.24
N GLN A 92 25.63 -14.79 23.79
CA GLN A 92 24.98 -15.90 24.49
C GLN A 92 24.40 -16.99 23.57
N ILE A 93 24.29 -16.72 22.26
CA ILE A 93 23.86 -17.72 21.27
C ILE A 93 25.06 -18.65 21.00
N ALA A 94 24.89 -19.96 21.21
CA ALA A 94 25.92 -20.94 20.91
C ALA A 94 26.14 -21.10 19.38
N PRO A 95 27.35 -21.46 18.92
CA PRO A 95 27.58 -21.80 17.51
C PRO A 95 26.66 -22.93 17.05
N GLY A 96 26.10 -22.83 15.85
CA GLY A 96 25.16 -23.80 15.28
C GLY A 96 23.80 -23.87 15.98
N ALA A 97 23.49 -22.95 16.90
CA ALA A 97 22.25 -23.01 17.68
C ALA A 97 21.01 -22.74 16.81
N THR A 98 19.94 -23.47 17.13
CA THR A 98 18.58 -23.15 16.70
C THR A 98 17.93 -22.21 17.72
N VAL A 99 17.35 -21.13 17.24
CA VAL A 99 16.62 -20.12 18.03
C VAL A 99 15.18 -20.02 17.56
N GLN A 100 14.28 -19.59 18.44
CA GLN A 100 12.95 -19.16 18.04
C GLN A 100 12.99 -17.67 17.68
N ALA A 101 12.71 -17.35 16.42
CA ALA A 101 12.57 -16.00 15.93
C ALA A 101 11.10 -15.60 15.95
N GLN A 102 10.76 -14.58 16.74
CA GLN A 102 9.50 -13.85 16.65
C GLN A 102 9.76 -12.58 15.83
N VAL A 103 9.22 -12.55 14.62
CA VAL A 103 9.48 -11.53 13.62
C VAL A 103 8.19 -10.75 13.38
N GLN A 104 8.26 -9.42 13.47
CA GLN A 104 7.20 -8.56 12.97
C GLN A 104 7.65 -7.98 11.64
N TYR A 105 6.96 -8.34 10.56
CA TYR A 105 7.20 -7.77 9.24
C TYR A 105 6.55 -6.40 9.11
N GLY A 106 7.22 -5.51 8.38
CA GLY A 106 6.66 -4.23 7.98
C GLY A 106 5.85 -4.35 6.69
N THR A 107 5.31 -3.23 6.25
CA THR A 107 4.75 -3.09 4.90
C THR A 107 5.80 -2.47 4.00
N PRO A 108 6.06 -2.99 2.78
CA PRO A 108 6.96 -2.37 1.82
C PRO A 108 6.66 -0.89 1.60
N ALA A 109 7.69 -0.04 1.65
CA ALA A 109 7.54 1.38 1.38
C ALA A 109 7.11 1.62 -0.07
N LEU A 110 6.33 2.68 -0.30
CA LEU A 110 5.92 3.10 -1.64
C LEU A 110 7.14 3.56 -2.44
N GLY A 111 7.26 3.09 -3.69
CA GLY A 111 8.28 3.52 -4.64
C GLY A 111 7.69 4.36 -5.77
N SER A 112 8.42 5.36 -6.26
CA SER A 112 8.00 6.18 -7.41
C SER A 112 8.01 5.42 -8.74
N GLY A 113 8.63 4.23 -8.80
CA GLY A 113 8.64 3.34 -9.97
C GLY A 113 7.52 2.31 -9.99
N GLU A 114 6.62 2.32 -8.99
CA GLU A 114 5.47 1.40 -8.94
C GLU A 114 4.52 1.69 -10.11
N THR A 115 4.07 0.64 -10.80
CA THR A 115 3.18 0.74 -11.96
C THR A 115 1.89 -0.07 -11.79
N ALA A 116 1.79 -0.86 -10.71
CA ALA A 116 0.67 -1.74 -10.43
C ALA A 116 0.47 -1.89 -8.91
N LEU A 117 -0.65 -2.50 -8.53
CA LEU A 117 -0.89 -2.95 -7.16
C LEU A 117 -0.41 -4.39 -7.01
N VAL A 118 -0.06 -4.77 -5.79
CA VAL A 118 0.25 -6.16 -5.46
C VAL A 118 -1.07 -6.91 -5.25
N ASN A 119 -1.28 -7.94 -6.06
CA ASN A 119 -2.47 -8.79 -6.03
C ASN A 119 -3.78 -7.98 -6.15
N GLU A 120 -3.92 -7.20 -7.23
CA GLU A 120 -5.15 -6.45 -7.54
C GLU A 120 -6.38 -7.37 -7.51
N VAL A 121 -7.45 -6.89 -6.87
CA VAL A 121 -8.74 -7.60 -6.73
C VAL A 121 -9.77 -7.10 -7.73
N GLY A 122 -9.65 -5.84 -8.12
CA GLY A 122 -10.47 -5.19 -9.11
C GLY A 122 -10.45 -3.69 -8.94
N ARG A 123 -11.16 -3.02 -9.86
CA ARG A 123 -11.15 -1.57 -9.97
C ARG A 123 -12.52 -1.03 -10.36
N ARG A 124 -12.92 0.09 -9.77
CA ARG A 124 -14.18 0.78 -10.08
C ARG A 124 -13.89 2.15 -10.66
N ILE A 125 -14.68 2.58 -11.63
CA ILE A 125 -14.62 3.95 -12.12
C ILE A 125 -14.84 4.94 -10.95
N ALA A 126 -14.08 6.03 -10.95
CA ALA A 126 -14.22 7.09 -9.96
C ALA A 126 -15.66 7.60 -9.94
N SER A 127 -16.22 7.78 -8.74
CA SER A 127 -17.56 8.31 -8.54
C SER A 127 -17.60 9.83 -8.66
N THR A 128 -16.49 10.50 -8.34
CA THR A 128 -16.37 11.96 -8.40
C THR A 128 -14.93 12.33 -8.71
N VAL A 129 -14.76 13.29 -9.63
CA VAL A 129 -13.47 13.90 -9.96
C VAL A 129 -13.73 15.40 -10.13
N GLU A 130 -13.41 16.21 -9.13
CA GLU A 130 -13.78 17.64 -9.08
C GLU A 130 -12.61 18.55 -8.76
N PHE A 131 -12.60 19.75 -9.33
CA PHE A 131 -11.66 20.78 -8.89
C PHE A 131 -12.06 21.24 -7.49
N VAL A 132 -11.06 21.52 -6.66
CA VAL A 132 -11.31 22.02 -5.30
C VAL A 132 -10.38 23.15 -4.93
N VAL A 133 -10.75 23.92 -3.91
CA VAL A 133 -9.89 24.90 -3.23
C VAL A 133 -9.85 24.59 -1.74
N PRO A 134 -8.72 24.85 -1.05
CA PRO A 134 -8.68 24.81 0.41
C PRO A 134 -9.71 25.78 1.00
N ASP A 135 -10.49 25.31 1.97
CA ASP A 135 -11.53 26.08 2.63
C ASP A 135 -11.79 25.48 4.01
N ASP A 136 -11.44 26.20 5.07
CA ASP A 136 -11.61 25.75 6.46
C ASP A 136 -13.09 25.49 6.85
N ASN A 137 -14.05 26.00 6.07
CA ASN A 137 -15.47 25.72 6.24
C ASN A 137 -16.03 24.78 5.16
N GLY A 138 -15.17 24.27 4.27
CA GLY A 138 -15.57 23.44 3.14
C GLY A 138 -16.16 22.10 3.56
N ASN A 139 -17.06 21.53 2.76
CA ASN A 139 -17.79 20.31 3.12
C ASN A 139 -17.01 19.02 2.86
N ILE A 140 -15.93 19.07 2.09
CA ILE A 140 -15.06 17.93 1.82
C ILE A 140 -13.96 17.91 2.87
N SER A 141 -13.84 16.81 3.61
CA SER A 141 -12.78 16.59 4.59
C SER A 141 -11.84 15.50 4.09
N THR A 142 -10.53 15.75 4.19
CA THR A 142 -9.49 14.76 3.92
C THR A 142 -8.81 14.32 5.22
N PRO A 143 -8.19 13.13 5.26
CA PRO A 143 -7.32 12.75 6.38
C PRO A 143 -6.30 13.85 6.70
N GLY A 144 -6.13 14.17 7.99
CA GLY A 144 -5.31 15.30 8.44
C GLY A 144 -6.08 16.60 8.71
N GLY A 145 -7.39 16.62 8.48
CA GLY A 145 -8.28 17.72 8.91
C GLY A 145 -8.38 18.89 7.93
N ALA A 146 -7.65 18.86 6.81
CA ALA A 146 -7.81 19.82 5.75
C ALA A 146 -9.21 19.73 5.13
N ARG A 147 -9.79 20.88 4.85
CA ARG A 147 -11.14 21.01 4.31
C ARG A 147 -11.12 21.72 2.95
N TRP A 148 -12.09 21.36 2.12
CA TRP A 148 -12.11 21.74 0.72
C TRP A 148 -13.52 22.05 0.25
N THR A 149 -13.61 22.97 -0.72
CA THR A 149 -14.85 23.32 -1.42
C THR A 149 -14.67 23.09 -2.92
N ILE A 150 -15.70 22.54 -3.57
CA ILE A 150 -15.72 22.31 -5.02
C ILE A 150 -15.61 23.66 -5.74
N SER A 151 -14.76 23.70 -6.76
CA SER A 151 -14.60 24.84 -7.66
C SER A 151 -15.14 24.48 -9.04
N THR A 152 -15.89 25.40 -9.64
CA THR A 152 -16.30 25.31 -11.06
C THR A 152 -15.20 25.76 -12.02
N THR A 153 -14.16 26.41 -11.50
CA THR A 153 -13.00 26.86 -12.26
C THR A 153 -11.85 25.90 -12.04
N ALA A 154 -11.01 25.66 -13.05
CA ALA A 154 -9.85 24.80 -12.90
C ALA A 154 -8.93 25.30 -11.78
N THR A 155 -8.48 24.39 -10.94
CA THR A 155 -7.50 24.63 -9.88
C THR A 155 -6.39 23.60 -10.01
N ARG A 156 -5.26 23.82 -9.34
CA ARG A 156 -4.20 22.80 -9.26
C ARG A 156 -4.55 21.60 -8.36
N TYR A 157 -5.77 21.56 -7.80
CA TYR A 157 -6.19 20.53 -6.85
C TYR A 157 -7.35 19.73 -7.43
N LEU A 158 -7.23 18.40 -7.37
CA LEU A 158 -8.26 17.52 -7.89
C LEU A 158 -8.73 16.55 -6.81
N TYR A 159 -9.97 16.72 -6.37
CA TYR A 159 -10.63 15.76 -5.49
C TYR A 159 -11.11 14.57 -6.30
N CYS A 160 -10.66 13.38 -5.95
CA CYS A 160 -11.05 12.13 -6.57
C CYS A 160 -11.64 11.21 -5.50
N SER A 161 -12.80 10.63 -5.76
CA SER A 161 -13.39 9.64 -4.85
C SER A 161 -14.05 8.48 -5.56
N VAL A 162 -14.19 7.40 -4.80
CA VAL A 162 -14.93 6.21 -5.17
C VAL A 162 -15.71 5.71 -3.98
N LEU A 163 -16.86 5.09 -4.23
CA LEU A 163 -17.58 4.32 -3.23
C LEU A 163 -17.86 2.92 -3.77
N PHE A 164 -17.03 1.98 -3.34
CA PHE A 164 -17.17 0.57 -3.69
C PHE A 164 -18.42 -0.03 -3.09
N ASP A 165 -19.05 -0.91 -3.84
CA ASP A 165 -20.33 -1.51 -3.48
C ASP A 165 -20.16 -2.68 -2.50
N TYR A 166 -21.27 -3.09 -1.90
CA TYR A 166 -21.31 -4.09 -0.83
C TYR A 166 -20.56 -5.39 -1.17
N LEU A 167 -20.85 -5.98 -2.32
CA LEU A 167 -20.31 -7.28 -2.72
C LEU A 167 -18.96 -7.20 -3.44
N GLU A 168 -18.49 -5.99 -3.76
CA GLU A 168 -17.21 -5.81 -4.43
C GLU A 168 -16.07 -6.19 -3.47
N ALA A 169 -15.28 -7.17 -3.90
CA ALA A 169 -14.20 -7.76 -3.13
C ALA A 169 -14.63 -8.22 -1.72
N ALA A 170 -15.87 -8.71 -1.57
CA ALA A 170 -16.35 -9.25 -0.30
C ALA A 170 -15.39 -10.32 0.26
N ASP A 171 -15.21 -10.31 1.58
CA ASP A 171 -14.31 -11.19 2.35
C ASP A 171 -12.82 -11.08 2.00
N GLN A 172 -12.43 -10.19 1.08
CA GLN A 172 -11.03 -9.93 0.79
C GLN A 172 -10.42 -9.01 1.85
N THR A 173 -9.15 -9.27 2.19
CA THR A 173 -8.34 -8.33 2.98
C THR A 173 -7.62 -7.39 2.04
N ILE A 174 -7.92 -6.09 2.14
CA ILE A 174 -7.39 -5.05 1.26
C ILE A 174 -6.31 -4.29 2.00
N ARG A 175 -5.16 -4.08 1.34
CA ARG A 175 -3.99 -3.38 1.89
C ARG A 175 -3.52 -2.22 1.02
N GLU A 176 -4.03 -2.14 -0.21
CA GLU A 176 -3.64 -1.12 -1.18
C GLU A 176 -4.86 -0.52 -1.85
N VAL A 177 -4.76 0.77 -2.19
CA VAL A 177 -5.62 1.41 -3.15
C VAL A 177 -4.77 2.24 -4.11
N GLY A 178 -5.14 2.25 -5.38
CA GLY A 178 -4.48 3.09 -6.37
C GLY A 178 -5.45 3.71 -7.34
N ILE A 179 -5.08 4.87 -7.87
CA ILE A 179 -5.83 5.57 -8.91
C ILE A 179 -5.13 5.30 -10.24
N PHE A 180 -5.81 4.61 -11.15
CA PHE A 180 -5.38 4.39 -12.52
C PHE A 180 -6.10 5.35 -13.46
N VAL A 181 -5.40 5.81 -14.49
CA VAL A 181 -5.96 6.70 -15.51
C VAL A 181 -5.83 6.04 -16.87
N ASP A 182 -6.88 6.19 -17.70
CA ASP A 182 -6.99 5.62 -19.05
C ASP A 182 -6.94 4.08 -19.10
N GLY A 183 -7.36 3.43 -18.01
CA GLY A 183 -7.65 2.00 -18.06
C GLY A 183 -8.79 1.70 -19.04
N THR A 184 -8.72 0.57 -19.76
CA THR A 184 -9.77 0.16 -20.71
C THR A 184 -10.34 -1.20 -20.35
N ARG A 185 -11.60 -1.42 -20.69
CA ARG A 185 -12.30 -2.69 -20.51
C ARG A 185 -12.05 -3.63 -21.69
N LYS A 186 -12.01 -4.93 -21.46
CA LYS A 186 -11.97 -5.94 -22.54
C LYS A 186 -13.25 -5.91 -23.36
N ALA A 187 -13.13 -6.33 -24.62
CA ALA A 187 -14.27 -6.51 -25.51
C ALA A 187 -15.30 -7.46 -24.87
N GLY A 188 -16.58 -7.09 -24.95
CA GLY A 188 -17.69 -7.85 -24.37
C GLY A 188 -18.03 -7.52 -22.92
N VAL A 189 -17.20 -6.75 -22.21
CA VAL A 189 -17.57 -6.23 -20.88
C VAL A 189 -18.57 -5.08 -21.05
N PRO A 190 -19.75 -5.11 -20.40
CA PRO A 190 -20.78 -4.09 -20.55
C PRO A 190 -20.30 -2.68 -20.18
N GLU A 191 -20.72 -1.67 -20.95
CA GLU A 191 -20.29 -0.28 -20.69
C GLU A 191 -20.81 0.28 -19.36
N GLY A 192 -22.00 -0.16 -18.93
CA GLY A 192 -22.60 0.22 -17.65
C GLY A 192 -21.98 -0.48 -16.43
N GLN A 193 -21.06 -1.43 -16.64
CA GLN A 193 -20.39 -2.10 -15.53
C GLN A 193 -19.31 -1.18 -14.95
N LEU A 194 -19.55 -0.73 -13.72
CA LEU A 194 -18.67 0.24 -13.06
C LEU A 194 -17.45 -0.40 -12.41
N TYR A 195 -17.55 -1.66 -11.96
CA TYR A 195 -16.47 -2.42 -11.33
C TYR A 195 -15.98 -3.53 -12.23
N LEU A 196 -14.67 -3.56 -12.47
CA LEU A 196 -13.98 -4.51 -13.32
C LEU A 196 -13.10 -5.41 -12.44
N THR A 197 -13.17 -6.71 -12.66
CA THR A 197 -12.16 -7.65 -12.14
C THR A 197 -10.88 -7.54 -12.98
N PRO A 198 -9.71 -8.00 -12.48
CA PRO A 198 -8.45 -7.87 -13.21
C PRO A 198 -8.49 -8.53 -14.61
N ASP A 199 -9.22 -9.62 -14.76
CA ASP A 199 -9.40 -10.32 -16.03
C ASP A 199 -10.34 -9.58 -17.01
N GLN A 200 -11.08 -8.56 -16.57
CA GLN A 200 -11.94 -7.72 -17.40
C GLN A 200 -11.27 -6.43 -17.87
N VAL A 201 -10.04 -6.15 -17.41
CA VAL A 201 -9.23 -5.00 -17.84
C VAL A 201 -8.41 -5.38 -19.07
N ALA A 202 -8.53 -4.60 -20.15
CA ALA A 202 -7.73 -4.78 -21.37
C ALA A 202 -6.37 -4.10 -21.22
N GLU A 203 -6.39 -2.77 -21.11
CA GLU A 203 -5.21 -1.97 -20.79
C GLU A 203 -5.34 -1.44 -19.37
N PRO A 204 -4.31 -1.60 -18.51
CA PRO A 204 -4.37 -1.14 -17.13
C PRO A 204 -4.36 0.38 -16.99
N GLY A 205 -3.95 1.11 -18.03
CA GLY A 205 -3.66 2.54 -17.95
C GLY A 205 -2.34 2.79 -17.21
N TYR A 206 -2.18 3.98 -16.63
CA TYR A 206 -1.04 4.29 -15.77
C TYR A 206 -1.48 4.56 -14.33
N LEU A 207 -0.66 4.12 -13.39
CA LEU A 207 -0.86 4.34 -11.96
C LEU A 207 -0.45 5.78 -11.61
N LEU A 208 -1.42 6.56 -11.15
CA LEU A 208 -1.24 7.96 -10.78
C LEU A 208 -0.96 8.13 -9.28
N LEU A 209 -1.64 7.36 -8.45
CA LEU A 209 -1.52 7.39 -6.99
C LEU A 209 -1.56 5.97 -6.47
N LEU A 210 -0.73 5.67 -5.48
CA LEU A 210 -0.73 4.42 -4.72
C LEU A 210 -0.67 4.75 -3.24
N ASP A 211 -1.49 4.07 -2.47
CA ASP A 211 -1.52 4.16 -1.01
C ASP A 211 -1.57 2.76 -0.41
N ARG A 212 -0.85 2.57 0.70
CA ARG A 212 -0.69 1.32 1.44
C ARG A 212 -1.13 1.52 2.87
N PHE A 213 -1.99 0.64 3.36
CA PHE A 213 -2.55 0.72 4.71
C PHE A 213 -2.61 -0.65 5.40
N ALA A 214 -2.82 -0.64 6.72
CA ALA A 214 -3.06 -1.86 7.49
C ALA A 214 -4.29 -2.60 6.95
N GLY A 215 -4.20 -3.93 6.84
CA GLY A 215 -5.21 -4.74 6.18
C GLY A 215 -6.63 -4.50 6.71
N LYS A 216 -7.55 -4.22 5.79
CA LYS A 216 -8.99 -4.04 6.06
C LYS A 216 -9.76 -5.19 5.43
N VAL A 217 -10.44 -5.98 6.25
CA VAL A 217 -11.34 -7.04 5.76
C VAL A 217 -12.62 -6.40 5.22
N ARG A 218 -13.00 -6.75 3.99
CA ARG A 218 -14.24 -6.26 3.38
C ARG A 218 -15.45 -7.02 3.91
N SER A 219 -16.42 -6.26 4.40
CA SER A 219 -17.72 -6.78 4.78
C SER A 219 -18.74 -6.60 3.65
N PRO A 220 -19.57 -7.62 3.34
CA PRO A 220 -20.68 -7.50 2.42
C PRO A 220 -21.83 -6.63 2.95
N SER A 221 -21.79 -6.21 4.22
CA SER A 221 -22.78 -5.30 4.82
C SER A 221 -22.37 -3.83 4.79
N GLU A 222 -21.21 -3.50 4.22
CA GLU A 222 -20.69 -2.13 4.19
C GLU A 222 -20.13 -1.76 2.82
N ARG A 223 -20.37 -0.50 2.42
CA ARG A 223 -19.68 0.12 1.29
C ARG A 223 -18.38 0.75 1.78
N GLN A 224 -17.32 0.67 0.97
CA GLN A 224 -16.03 1.27 1.32
C GLN A 224 -15.74 2.46 0.41
N GLY A 225 -15.60 3.63 1.03
CA GLY A 225 -15.19 4.85 0.35
C GLY A 225 -13.67 5.05 0.40
N PHE A 226 -13.11 5.56 -0.67
CA PHE A 226 -11.77 6.18 -0.68
C PHE A 226 -11.87 7.55 -1.35
N SER A 227 -11.13 8.51 -0.81
CA SER A 227 -11.06 9.85 -1.36
C SER A 227 -9.69 10.47 -1.15
N TYR A 228 -9.22 11.20 -2.15
CA TYR A 228 -7.94 11.87 -2.16
C TYR A 228 -8.08 13.26 -2.80
N VAL A 229 -7.26 14.20 -2.35
CA VAL A 229 -7.03 15.45 -3.08
C VAL A 229 -5.62 15.40 -3.65
N LEU A 230 -5.53 15.39 -4.98
CA LEU A 230 -4.29 15.41 -5.72
C LEU A 230 -3.80 16.86 -5.83
N VAL A 231 -2.50 17.06 -5.65
CA VAL A 231 -1.83 18.35 -5.89
C VAL A 231 -1.01 18.23 -7.17
N ILE A 232 -1.33 19.05 -8.17
CA ILE A 232 -0.65 19.08 -9.47
C ILE A 232 0.34 20.24 -9.55
#